data_AF-A0A7Y0EL43-F1
#
_entry.id   AF-A0A7Y0EL43-F1
#
_cell.length_a   1.000
_cell.length_b   1.000
_cell.length_c   1.000
_cell.angle_alpha   90.00
_cell.angle_beta   90.00
_cell.angle_gamma   90.00
#
_symmetry.space_group_name_H-M   'P 1'
#
loop_
_entity.id
_entity.type
_entity.pdbx_description
1 polymer ?
#
loop_
_entity_poly.entity_id
_entity_poly.type
_entity_poly.pdbx_seq_one_letter_code
_entity_poly.pdbx_strand_id
1 'polypeptide(L)'
;MKKLTKKLRDELKVNLKLIEDTINDREEWEWENGCYAYKLSLVKNNIKFVVHDDCNEVFYSFYVGIEYIENINIKTILKIIINYLYETEINYRSNYIRRTANTYKTKAKSITLWLDRGNTDRVNKINSEIAERYKQDLIYKREVEEYKEVVRDLYNCLNELVKGWKVKDISTYCKEKFEKFNVNDVELFTEENKIIIDYAGNFKSYKADADVDSFSRNDEVFRELFFKIKMIQKLEEAVC
;
A
#
# COMPACT_ATOMS: atom_id res chain seq x y z
N MET A 1 25.28 5.83 10.69
CA MET A 1 23.95 5.31 11.09
C MET A 1 23.73 5.54 12.58
N LYS A 2 22.72 6.34 12.96
CA LYS A 2 22.33 6.49 14.38
C LYS A 2 21.80 5.14 14.89
N LYS A 3 22.26 4.71 16.08
CA LYS A 3 21.74 3.50 16.74
C LYS A 3 20.43 3.86 17.44
N LEU A 4 19.43 2.97 17.36
CA LEU A 4 18.20 3.08 18.16
C LEU A 4 18.58 3.10 19.65
N THR A 5 17.98 4.00 20.42
CA THR A 5 18.15 4.05 21.87
C THR A 5 17.52 2.80 22.51
N LYS A 6 17.98 2.41 23.70
CA LYS A 6 17.43 1.25 24.42
C LYS A 6 15.91 1.39 24.63
N LYS A 7 15.48 2.56 25.12
CA LYS A 7 14.06 2.90 25.33
C LYS A 7 13.22 2.68 24.06
N LEU A 8 13.67 3.24 22.92
CA LEU A 8 12.96 3.10 21.64
C LEU A 8 12.90 1.65 21.16
N ARG A 9 13.93 0.84 21.41
CA ARG A 9 13.91 -0.60 21.09
C ARG A 9 12.90 -1.37 21.93
N ASP A 10 12.78 -1.04 23.21
CA ASP A 10 11.83 -1.69 24.10
C ASP A 10 10.39 -1.31 23.72
N GLU A 11 10.13 -0.03 23.41
CA GLU A 11 8.85 0.43 22.86
C GLU A 11 8.50 -0.24 21.53
N LEU A 12 9.47 -0.37 20.61
CA LEU A 12 9.32 -1.10 19.35
C LEU A 12 8.90 -2.55 19.58
N LYS A 13 9.53 -3.26 20.51
CA LYS A 13 9.19 -4.66 20.80
C LYS A 13 7.76 -4.79 21.33
N VAL A 14 7.34 -3.88 22.20
CA VAL A 14 5.96 -3.85 22.71
C VAL A 14 4.97 -3.65 21.57
N ASN A 15 5.22 -2.66 20.70
CA ASN A 15 4.35 -2.38 19.55
C ASN A 15 4.32 -3.55 18.56
N LEU A 16 5.47 -4.18 18.28
CA LEU A 16 5.55 -5.35 17.39
C LEU A 16 4.78 -6.54 17.96
N LYS A 17 4.84 -6.76 19.28
CA LYS A 17 4.09 -7.83 19.91
C LYS A 17 2.58 -7.60 19.84
N LEU A 18 2.14 -6.37 20.11
CA LEU A 18 0.73 -6.00 19.96
C LEU A 18 0.23 -6.19 18.52
N ILE A 19 1.03 -5.79 17.51
CA ILE A 19 0.70 -6.04 16.09
C ILE A 19 0.61 -7.55 15.81
N GLU A 20 1.59 -8.33 16.27
CA GLU A 20 1.61 -9.78 16.10
C GLU A 20 0.39 -10.45 16.72
N ASP A 21 0.01 -10.05 17.94
CA ASP A 21 -1.13 -10.63 18.63
C ASP A 21 -2.43 -10.27 17.91
N THR A 22 -2.61 -9.02 17.45
CA THR A 22 -3.82 -8.61 16.74
C THR A 22 -3.94 -9.19 15.33
N ILE A 23 -2.87 -9.28 14.54
CA ILE A 23 -2.98 -9.82 13.17
C ILE A 23 -3.26 -11.33 13.15
N ASN A 24 -2.86 -12.04 14.22
CA ASN A 24 -3.10 -13.46 14.42
C ASN A 24 -4.36 -13.75 15.25
N ASP A 25 -5.08 -12.73 15.74
CA ASP A 25 -6.36 -12.91 16.41
C ASP A 25 -7.42 -13.27 15.36
N ARG A 26 -7.60 -14.57 15.14
CA ARG A 26 -8.36 -15.15 14.04
C ARG A 26 -9.31 -16.21 14.56
N GLU A 27 -10.50 -16.24 13.99
CA GLU A 27 -11.49 -17.26 14.30
C GLU A 27 -11.07 -18.63 13.73
N GLU A 28 -11.53 -19.72 14.35
CA GLU A 28 -11.14 -21.09 13.96
C GLU A 28 -11.42 -21.39 12.47
N TRP A 29 -12.56 -20.92 11.96
CA TRP A 29 -12.90 -21.10 10.55
C TRP A 29 -11.98 -20.32 9.59
N GLU A 30 -11.33 -19.24 10.03
CA GLU A 30 -10.35 -18.54 9.19
C GLU A 30 -9.10 -19.41 9.01
N TRP A 31 -8.67 -20.11 10.06
CA TRP A 31 -7.57 -21.07 10.00
C TRP A 31 -7.90 -22.26 9.09
N GLU A 32 -9.12 -22.78 9.17
CA GLU A 32 -9.58 -23.86 8.30
C GLU A 32 -9.63 -23.46 6.80
N ASN A 33 -9.76 -22.17 6.51
CA ASN A 33 -9.77 -21.63 5.15
C ASN A 33 -8.40 -21.13 4.67
N GLY A 34 -7.34 -21.42 5.43
CA GLY A 34 -5.97 -21.19 5.03
C GLY A 34 -5.46 -19.77 5.25
N CYS A 35 -5.72 -19.21 6.44
CA CYS A 35 -5.16 -17.93 6.81
C CYS A 35 -3.68 -18.04 7.24
N TYR A 36 -2.94 -16.96 6.99
CA TYR A 36 -1.53 -16.91 7.34
C TYR A 36 -1.32 -16.63 8.83
N ALA A 37 -0.29 -17.26 9.40
CA ALA A 37 0.25 -16.89 10.70
C ALA A 37 1.45 -15.95 10.54
N TYR A 38 1.57 -14.97 11.44
CA TYR A 38 2.55 -13.90 11.35
C TYR A 38 3.46 -13.89 12.57
N LYS A 39 4.75 -13.58 12.35
CA LYS A 39 5.71 -13.37 13.43
C LYS A 39 6.54 -12.12 13.20
N LEU A 40 6.52 -11.22 14.18
CA LEU A 40 7.21 -9.94 14.14
C LEU A 40 8.28 -9.87 15.22
N SER A 41 9.51 -9.57 14.82
CA SER A 41 10.61 -9.44 15.77
C SER A 41 11.58 -8.33 15.37
N LEU A 42 12.20 -7.71 16.38
CA LEU A 42 13.24 -6.72 16.14
C LEU A 42 14.61 -7.41 16.04
N VAL A 43 15.24 -7.33 14.87
CA VAL A 43 16.60 -7.86 14.63
C VAL A 43 17.53 -6.70 14.30
N LYS A 44 18.42 -6.37 15.23
CA LYS A 44 19.30 -5.19 15.16
C LYS A 44 18.51 -3.88 15.01
N ASN A 45 18.42 -3.34 13.81
CA ASN A 45 17.67 -2.12 13.45
C ASN A 45 16.62 -2.42 12.37
N ASN A 46 16.22 -3.68 12.19
CA ASN A 46 15.25 -4.11 11.19
C ASN A 46 14.08 -4.82 11.88
N ILE A 47 12.90 -4.68 11.31
CA ILE A 47 11.75 -5.53 11.62
C ILE A 47 11.90 -6.78 10.78
N LYS A 48 12.05 -7.93 11.42
CA LYS A 48 11.89 -9.23 10.77
C LYS A 48 10.40 -9.57 10.81
N PHE A 49 9.80 -9.67 9.64
CA PHE A 49 8.42 -10.09 9.46
C PHE A 49 8.41 -11.43 8.73
N VAL A 50 7.81 -12.42 9.36
CA VAL A 50 7.73 -13.79 8.86
C VAL A 50 6.26 -14.14 8.68
N VAL A 51 5.93 -14.68 7.51
CA VAL A 51 4.63 -15.23 7.17
C VAL A 51 4.77 -16.74 7.14
N HIS A 52 3.93 -17.41 7.90
CA HIS A 52 3.79 -18.85 7.94
C HIS A 52 2.49 -19.24 7.24
N ASP A 53 2.52 -20.34 6.49
CA ASP A 53 1.32 -20.94 5.92
C ASP A 53 0.59 -21.82 6.95
N ASP A 54 -0.52 -22.42 6.53
CA ASP A 54 -1.39 -23.31 7.29
C ASP A 54 -0.64 -24.50 7.90
N CYS A 55 0.50 -24.89 7.33
CA CYS A 55 1.34 -25.98 7.81
C CYS A 55 2.40 -25.50 8.81
N ASN A 56 2.37 -24.23 9.23
CA ASN A 56 3.40 -23.55 9.99
C ASN A 56 4.77 -23.50 9.29
N GLU A 57 4.84 -23.84 8.00
CA GLU A 57 6.07 -23.68 7.23
C GLU A 57 6.30 -22.20 6.94
N VAL A 58 7.58 -21.79 6.91
CA VAL A 58 7.92 -20.41 6.59
C VAL A 58 7.64 -20.18 5.11
N PHE A 59 6.56 -19.44 4.83
CA PHE A 59 6.17 -19.07 3.48
C PHE A 59 7.00 -17.89 2.98
N TYR A 60 7.03 -16.79 3.75
CA TYR A 60 7.87 -15.62 3.47
C TYR A 60 8.64 -15.17 4.71
N SER A 61 9.87 -14.70 4.53
CA SER A 61 10.64 -14.05 5.60
C SER A 61 11.39 -12.86 5.03
N PHE A 62 11.05 -11.67 5.49
CA PHE A 62 11.67 -10.43 5.03
C PHE A 62 12.15 -9.57 6.19
N TYR A 63 13.14 -8.71 5.88
CA TYR A 63 13.71 -7.76 6.80
C TYR A 63 13.40 -6.36 6.32
N VAL A 64 12.48 -5.70 7.01
CA VAL A 64 12.11 -4.32 6.71
C VAL A 64 13.04 -3.39 7.50
N GLY A 65 13.80 -2.58 6.76
CA GLY A 65 14.69 -1.59 7.35
C GLY A 65 13.92 -0.54 8.14
N ILE A 66 14.31 -0.31 9.39
CA ILE A 66 13.81 0.85 10.13
C ILE A 66 14.78 1.99 9.85
N GLU A 67 14.44 2.88 8.92
CA GLU A 67 15.08 4.19 8.88
C GLU A 67 14.75 4.94 10.17
N TYR A 68 15.69 5.71 10.70
CA TYR A 68 15.48 6.43 11.95
C TYR A 68 14.34 7.44 11.76
N ILE A 69 13.16 7.09 12.25
CA ILE A 69 11.98 7.96 12.27
C ILE A 69 11.81 8.41 13.71
N GLU A 70 11.83 9.71 13.94
CA GLU A 70 11.40 10.29 15.20
C GLU A 70 9.91 9.95 15.38
N ASN A 71 9.57 9.23 16.45
CA ASN A 71 8.20 8.75 16.77
C ASN A 71 7.72 7.52 15.96
N ILE A 72 8.41 6.39 16.10
CA ILE A 72 7.89 5.10 15.62
C ILE A 72 6.75 4.63 16.54
N ASN A 73 5.53 4.64 16.00
CA ASN A 73 4.33 4.09 16.62
C ASN A 73 3.76 2.94 15.75
N ILE A 74 2.70 2.28 16.23
CA ILE A 74 2.04 1.16 15.55
C ILE A 74 1.64 1.50 14.10
N LYS A 75 1.03 2.67 13.89
CA LYS A 75 0.64 3.14 12.55
C LYS A 75 1.85 3.23 11.62
N THR A 76 2.94 3.84 12.10
CA THR A 76 4.18 3.98 11.32
C THR A 76 4.78 2.62 10.99
N ILE A 77 4.83 1.69 11.95
CA ILE A 77 5.34 0.32 11.74
C ILE A 77 4.55 -0.41 10.65
N LEU A 78 3.22 -0.45 10.77
CA LEU A 78 2.37 -1.14 9.81
C LEU A 78 2.49 -0.53 8.40
N LYS A 79 2.49 0.80 8.29
CA LYS A 79 2.65 1.48 6.99
C LYS A 79 4.03 1.20 6.37
N ILE A 80 5.09 1.11 7.16
CA ILE A 80 6.43 0.76 6.65
C ILE A 80 6.44 -0.65 6.07
N ILE A 81 5.84 -1.62 6.76
CA ILE A 81 5.75 -3.01 6.27
C ILE A 81 4.91 -3.07 4.98
N ILE A 82 3.74 -2.43 4.98
CA ILE A 82 2.85 -2.37 3.80
C ILE A 82 3.56 -1.73 2.61
N ASN A 83 4.21 -0.58 2.81
CA ASN A 83 4.95 0.09 1.74
C ASN A 83 6.07 -0.77 1.20
N TYR A 84 6.82 -1.46 2.08
CA TYR A 84 7.88 -2.38 1.67
C TYR A 84 7.33 -3.50 0.76
N LEU A 85 6.20 -4.11 1.13
CA LEU A 85 5.54 -5.14 0.32
C LEU A 85 5.10 -4.60 -1.05
N TYR A 86 4.52 -3.39 -1.09
CA TYR A 86 4.14 -2.79 -2.36
C TYR A 86 5.35 -2.48 -3.24
N GLU A 87 6.33 -1.76 -2.72
CA GLU A 87 7.48 -1.27 -3.49
C GLU A 87 8.40 -2.41 -3.92
N THR A 88 8.72 -3.32 -3.01
CA THR A 88 9.73 -4.36 -3.22
C THR A 88 9.14 -5.63 -3.83
N GLU A 89 7.97 -6.06 -3.37
CA GLU A 89 7.44 -7.36 -3.76
C GLU A 89 6.40 -7.27 -4.88
N ILE A 90 5.31 -6.53 -4.66
CA ILE A 90 4.14 -6.48 -5.55
C ILE A 90 4.47 -5.70 -6.83
N ASN A 91 5.00 -4.48 -6.72
CA ASN A 91 5.25 -3.62 -7.87
C ASN A 91 6.35 -4.19 -8.77
N TYR A 92 7.41 -4.77 -8.18
CA TYR A 92 8.48 -5.43 -8.92
C TYR A 92 7.93 -6.57 -9.79
N ARG A 93 7.16 -7.50 -9.20
CA ARG A 93 6.56 -8.63 -9.93
C ARG A 93 5.53 -8.18 -10.95
N SER A 94 4.67 -7.24 -10.59
CA SER A 94 3.68 -6.65 -11.50
C SER A 94 4.35 -5.98 -12.70
N ASN A 95 5.51 -5.33 -12.50
CA ASN A 95 6.32 -4.78 -13.59
C ASN A 95 6.89 -5.86 -14.50
N TYR A 96 7.37 -6.97 -13.94
CA TYR A 96 7.84 -8.12 -14.72
C TYR A 96 6.72 -8.67 -15.61
N ILE A 97 5.55 -8.95 -15.02
CA ILE A 97 4.37 -9.50 -15.70
C ILE A 97 3.93 -8.59 -16.85
N ARG A 98 3.81 -7.28 -16.60
CA ARG A 98 3.43 -6.31 -17.65
C ARG A 98 4.41 -6.29 -18.82
N ARG A 99 5.71 -6.48 -18.57
CA ARG A 99 6.75 -6.49 -19.62
C ARG A 99 6.82 -7.80 -20.39
N THR A 100 6.20 -8.88 -19.89
CA THR A 100 6.24 -10.21 -20.51
C THR A 100 5.58 -10.22 -21.89
N ALA A 101 4.42 -9.58 -22.06
CA ALA A 101 3.73 -9.50 -23.35
C ALA A 101 4.60 -8.87 -24.46
N ASN A 102 5.29 -7.76 -24.16
CA ASN A 102 6.18 -7.11 -25.12
C ASN A 102 7.41 -7.98 -25.44
N THR A 103 7.91 -8.71 -24.46
CA THR A 103 9.03 -9.65 -24.66
C THR A 103 8.63 -10.78 -25.60
N TYR A 104 7.47 -11.39 -25.41
CA TYR A 104 6.98 -12.45 -26.30
C TYR A 104 6.79 -11.96 -27.72
N LYS A 105 6.23 -10.77 -27.92
CA LYS A 105 6.10 -10.16 -29.25
C LYS A 105 7.46 -9.99 -29.93
N THR A 106 8.49 -9.60 -29.18
CA THR A 106 9.85 -9.42 -29.71
C THR A 106 10.51 -10.76 -30.03
N LYS A 107 10.36 -11.75 -29.16
CA LYS A 107 10.93 -13.09 -29.34
C LYS A 107 10.26 -13.85 -30.49
N ALA A 108 8.95 -13.68 -30.70
CA ALA A 108 8.23 -14.23 -31.85
C ALA A 108 8.80 -13.75 -33.18
N LYS A 109 9.08 -12.43 -33.31
CA LYS A 109 9.76 -11.88 -34.50
C LYS A 109 11.14 -12.49 -34.72
N SER A 110 11.90 -12.66 -33.63
CA SER A 110 13.23 -13.29 -33.69
C SER A 110 13.14 -14.75 -34.11
N ILE A 111 12.13 -15.51 -33.66
CA ILE A 111 11.90 -16.89 -34.10
C ILE A 111 11.69 -16.92 -35.61
N THR A 112 10.77 -16.11 -36.15
CA THR A 112 10.50 -16.05 -37.60
C THR A 112 11.78 -15.76 -38.38
N LEU A 113 12.56 -14.75 -37.97
CA LEU A 113 13.81 -14.39 -38.62
C LEU A 113 14.84 -15.54 -38.66
N TRP A 114 15.01 -16.26 -37.55
CA TRP A 114 16.00 -17.35 -37.47
C TRP A 114 15.53 -18.63 -38.12
N LEU A 115 14.21 -18.86 -38.14
CA LEU A 115 13.58 -19.94 -38.86
C LEU A 115 13.76 -19.77 -40.38
N ASP A 116 13.53 -18.56 -40.91
CA ASP A 116 13.77 -18.23 -42.33
C ASP A 116 15.25 -18.40 -42.73
N ARG A 117 16.17 -18.23 -41.77
CA ARG A 117 17.62 -18.42 -41.96
C ARG A 117 18.09 -19.87 -41.73
N GLY A 118 17.17 -20.80 -41.46
CA GLY A 118 17.49 -22.20 -41.19
C GLY A 118 18.30 -22.46 -39.91
N ASN A 119 18.34 -21.50 -38.96
CA ASN A 119 19.11 -21.63 -37.72
C ASN A 119 18.24 -22.17 -36.58
N THR A 120 18.06 -23.49 -36.57
CA THR A 120 17.24 -24.23 -35.60
C THR A 120 17.75 -24.10 -34.16
N ASP A 121 19.06 -24.05 -33.95
CA ASP A 121 19.66 -23.88 -32.61
C ASP A 121 19.23 -22.57 -31.96
N ARG A 122 19.23 -21.47 -32.72
CA ARG A 122 18.76 -20.16 -32.23
C ARG A 122 17.26 -20.17 -31.95
N VAL A 123 16.46 -20.84 -32.77
CA VAL A 123 15.02 -21.00 -32.55
C VAL A 123 14.77 -21.77 -31.24
N ASN A 124 15.45 -22.89 -31.04
CA ASN A 124 15.32 -23.70 -29.83
C ASN A 124 15.71 -22.92 -28.57
N LYS A 125 16.82 -22.17 -28.63
CA LYS A 125 17.24 -21.30 -27.52
C LYS A 125 16.15 -20.27 -27.17
N ILE A 126 15.58 -19.61 -28.18
CA ILE A 126 14.51 -18.62 -27.95
C ILE A 126 13.26 -19.29 -27.37
N ASN A 127 12.89 -20.48 -27.82
CA ASN A 127 11.75 -21.22 -27.27
C ASN A 127 11.95 -21.57 -25.79
N SER A 128 13.15 -22.02 -25.39
CA SER A 128 13.49 -22.27 -23.98
C SER A 128 13.38 -20.99 -23.14
N GLU A 129 13.86 -19.85 -23.65
CA GLU A 129 13.72 -18.55 -22.96
C GLU A 129 12.26 -18.13 -22.78
N ILE A 130 11.40 -18.39 -23.77
CA ILE A 130 9.95 -18.12 -23.68
C ILE A 130 9.30 -19.01 -22.62
N ALA A 131 9.61 -20.31 -22.62
CA ALA A 131 9.06 -21.28 -21.69
C ALA A 131 9.43 -20.95 -20.24
N GLU A 132 10.71 -20.65 -19.98
CA GLU A 132 11.18 -20.28 -18.65
C GLU A 132 10.50 -18.99 -18.16
N ARG A 133 10.39 -17.99 -19.04
CA ARG A 133 9.69 -16.75 -18.73
C ARG A 133 8.20 -16.97 -18.44
N TYR A 134 7.54 -17.88 -19.15
CA TYR A 134 6.14 -18.20 -18.91
C TYR A 134 5.93 -18.86 -17.54
N LYS A 135 6.80 -19.80 -17.18
CA LYS A 135 6.81 -20.40 -15.85
C LYS A 135 6.98 -19.33 -14.76
N GLN A 136 7.92 -18.41 -14.95
CA GLN A 136 8.14 -17.32 -13.99
C GLN A 136 6.96 -16.35 -13.91
N ASP A 137 6.31 -16.04 -15.03
CA ASP A 137 5.11 -15.19 -15.07
C ASP A 137 3.96 -15.77 -14.25
N LEU A 138 3.73 -17.09 -14.35
CA LEU A 138 2.72 -17.78 -13.54
C LEU A 138 3.06 -17.74 -12.05
N ILE A 139 4.32 -17.98 -11.69
CA ILE A 139 4.79 -17.90 -10.30
C ILE A 139 4.55 -16.48 -9.76
N TYR A 140 4.98 -15.45 -10.48
CA TYR A 140 4.82 -14.07 -10.04
C TYR A 140 3.37 -13.61 -9.95
N LYS A 141 2.47 -14.11 -10.82
CA LYS A 141 1.04 -13.83 -10.69
C LYS A 141 0.48 -14.36 -9.39
N ARG A 142 0.82 -15.61 -9.04
CA ARG A 142 0.40 -16.23 -7.78
C ARG A 142 0.96 -15.47 -6.57
N GLU A 143 2.27 -15.22 -6.56
CA GLU A 143 2.93 -14.50 -5.46
C GLU A 143 2.35 -13.08 -5.27
N VAL A 144 1.99 -12.38 -6.35
CA VAL A 144 1.33 -11.06 -6.26
C VAL A 144 -0.01 -11.14 -5.53
N GLU A 145 -0.83 -12.16 -5.79
CA GLU A 145 -2.11 -12.32 -5.08
C GLU A 145 -1.88 -12.66 -3.60
N GLU A 146 -0.96 -13.56 -3.30
CA GLU A 146 -0.59 -13.92 -1.91
C GLU A 146 -0.08 -12.68 -1.13
N TYR A 147 0.78 -11.85 -1.72
CA TYR A 147 1.22 -10.61 -1.06
C TYR A 147 0.09 -9.60 -0.84
N LYS A 148 -0.92 -9.54 -1.73
CA LYS A 148 -2.09 -8.68 -1.52
C LYS A 148 -2.94 -9.14 -0.34
N GLU A 149 -3.03 -10.45 -0.10
CA GLU A 149 -3.71 -10.99 1.07
C GLU A 149 -2.99 -10.61 2.36
N VAL A 150 -1.65 -10.73 2.39
CA VAL A 150 -0.83 -10.26 3.51
C VAL A 150 -1.01 -8.76 3.76
N VAL A 151 -1.04 -7.96 2.69
CA VAL A 151 -1.30 -6.51 2.80
C VAL A 151 -2.70 -6.21 3.33
N ARG A 152 -3.72 -6.97 2.91
CA ARG A 152 -5.09 -6.86 3.42
C ARG A 152 -5.13 -7.10 4.92
N ASP A 153 -4.46 -8.14 5.40
CA ASP A 153 -4.38 -8.46 6.83
C ASP A 153 -3.70 -7.36 7.64
N LEU A 154 -2.62 -6.79 7.11
CA LEU A 154 -1.94 -5.64 7.72
C LEU A 154 -2.84 -4.40 7.79
N TYR A 155 -3.66 -4.15 6.76
CA TYR A 155 -4.65 -3.06 6.80
C TYR A 155 -5.78 -3.31 7.80
N ASN A 156 -6.25 -4.56 7.94
CA ASN A 156 -7.24 -4.93 8.95
C ASN A 156 -6.68 -4.68 10.35
N CYS A 157 -5.47 -5.17 10.64
CA CYS A 157 -4.75 -4.91 11.88
C CYS A 157 -4.58 -3.40 12.14
N LEU A 158 -4.26 -2.61 11.11
CA LEU A 158 -4.13 -1.16 11.22
C LEU A 158 -5.46 -0.46 11.55
N ASN A 159 -6.56 -0.90 10.94
CA ASN A 159 -7.90 -0.36 11.20
C ASN A 159 -8.36 -0.65 12.64
N GLU A 160 -7.98 -1.81 13.17
CA GLU A 160 -8.32 -2.22 14.53
C GLU A 160 -7.51 -1.47 15.58
N LEU A 161 -6.18 -1.47 15.45
CA LEU A 161 -5.28 -0.85 16.42
C LEU A 161 -5.28 0.69 16.38
N VAL A 162 -5.59 1.29 15.22
CA VAL A 162 -5.51 2.73 15.02
C VAL A 162 -6.77 3.27 14.36
N LYS A 163 -7.90 3.18 15.06
CA LYS A 163 -9.21 3.62 14.55
C LYS A 163 -9.18 5.06 13.99
N GLY A 164 -9.79 5.24 12.81
CA GLY A 164 -9.85 6.53 12.12
C GLY A 164 -8.50 7.03 11.59
N TRP A 165 -7.47 6.18 11.48
CA TRP A 165 -6.18 6.61 10.91
C TRP A 165 -6.31 7.10 9.46
N LYS A 166 -7.19 6.48 8.68
CA LYS A 166 -7.38 6.73 7.24
C LYS A 166 -7.99 8.10 6.98
N VAL A 167 -9.09 8.43 7.68
CA VAL A 167 -9.73 9.75 7.61
C VAL A 167 -8.78 10.87 8.05
N LYS A 168 -7.95 10.62 9.08
CA LYS A 168 -6.92 11.56 9.52
C LYS A 168 -5.82 11.77 8.48
N ASP A 169 -5.35 10.70 7.84
CA ASP A 169 -4.33 10.77 6.78
C ASP A 169 -4.85 11.54 5.56
N ILE A 170 -6.09 11.26 5.12
CA ILE A 170 -6.69 11.96 3.98
C ILE A 170 -6.98 13.42 4.35
N SER A 171 -7.44 13.71 5.57
CA SER A 171 -7.66 15.10 6.02
C SER A 171 -6.36 15.90 6.01
N THR A 172 -5.26 15.32 6.51
CA THR A 172 -3.92 15.93 6.45
C THR A 172 -3.50 16.21 4.99
N TYR A 173 -3.68 15.22 4.11
CA TYR A 173 -3.41 15.39 2.68
C TYR A 173 -4.25 16.50 2.03
N CYS A 174 -5.54 16.55 2.32
CA CYS A 174 -6.45 17.56 1.80
C CYS A 174 -6.01 18.95 2.25
N LYS A 175 -5.66 19.11 3.53
CA LYS A 175 -5.17 20.37 4.09
C LYS A 175 -3.94 20.88 3.34
N GLU A 176 -2.91 20.03 3.20
CA GLU A 176 -1.71 20.37 2.44
C GLU A 176 -2.01 20.74 0.98
N LYS A 177 -3.00 20.09 0.36
CA LYS A 177 -3.40 20.41 -1.01
C LYS A 177 -4.14 21.74 -1.10
N PHE A 178 -5.10 22.02 -0.22
CA PHE A 178 -5.79 23.31 -0.20
C PHE A 178 -4.82 24.48 -0.03
N GLU A 179 -3.86 24.35 0.89
CA GLU A 179 -2.77 25.32 1.07
C GLU A 179 -1.96 25.49 -0.23
N LYS A 180 -1.57 24.40 -0.90
CA LYS A 180 -0.86 24.44 -2.19
C LYS A 180 -1.66 25.11 -3.32
N PHE A 181 -2.99 25.05 -3.25
CA PHE A 181 -3.88 25.71 -4.22
C PHE A 181 -4.29 27.13 -3.78
N ASN A 182 -3.67 27.69 -2.73
CA ASN A 182 -3.99 29.01 -2.17
C ASN A 182 -5.47 29.17 -1.79
N VAL A 183 -6.10 28.08 -1.33
CA VAL A 183 -7.43 28.12 -0.73
C VAL A 183 -7.21 28.17 0.77
N ASN A 184 -7.13 29.37 1.34
CA ASN A 184 -6.72 29.58 2.74
C ASN A 184 -7.91 29.75 3.70
N ASP A 185 -9.11 30.07 3.17
CA ASP A 185 -10.32 30.30 3.98
C ASP A 185 -11.06 28.99 4.28
N VAL A 186 -10.32 27.89 4.47
CA VAL A 186 -10.89 26.56 4.73
C VAL A 186 -10.33 25.97 6.01
N GLU A 187 -11.24 25.50 6.85
CA GLU A 187 -10.91 24.66 8.00
C GLU A 187 -11.40 23.24 7.74
N LEU A 188 -10.57 22.27 8.11
CA LEU A 188 -10.85 20.85 7.91
C LEU A 188 -10.98 20.16 9.27
N PHE A 189 -12.06 19.39 9.42
CA PHE A 189 -12.36 18.60 10.60
C PHE A 189 -12.69 17.17 10.18
N THR A 190 -12.51 16.23 11.11
CA THR A 190 -12.89 14.83 10.90
C THR A 190 -13.97 14.44 11.89
N GLU A 191 -15.06 13.88 11.39
CA GLU A 191 -16.16 13.36 12.20
C GLU A 191 -16.45 11.93 11.72
N GLU A 192 -16.26 10.94 12.59
CA GLU A 192 -16.35 9.52 12.23
C GLU A 192 -15.53 9.17 10.97
N ASN A 193 -16.22 8.80 9.89
CA ASN A 193 -15.66 8.45 8.58
C ASN A 193 -15.78 9.60 7.57
N LYS A 194 -16.04 10.83 8.03
CA LYS A 194 -16.22 12.00 7.17
C LYS A 194 -15.13 13.02 7.36
N ILE A 195 -14.76 13.66 6.27
CA ILE A 195 -13.98 14.90 6.29
C ILE A 195 -14.94 16.05 6.02
N ILE A 196 -15.05 16.95 6.98
CA ILE A 196 -15.87 18.14 6.91
C ILE A 196 -14.95 19.32 6.59
N ILE A 197 -15.31 20.08 5.57
CA ILE A 197 -14.69 21.35 5.24
C ILE A 197 -15.63 22.49 5.58
N ASP A 198 -15.13 23.47 6.32
CA ASP A 198 -15.80 24.75 6.61
C ASP A 198 -15.09 25.84 5.80
N TYR A 199 -15.78 26.38 4.81
CA TYR A 199 -15.29 27.45 3.96
C TYR A 199 -15.85 28.79 4.43
N ALA A 200 -14.98 29.70 4.87
CA ALA A 200 -15.35 31.07 5.18
C ALA A 200 -15.49 31.87 3.89
N GLY A 201 -16.69 31.84 3.30
CA GLY A 201 -17.03 32.63 2.12
C GLY A 201 -17.19 34.12 2.44
N ASN A 202 -17.38 34.94 1.40
CA ASN A 202 -17.49 36.39 1.55
C ASN A 202 -18.76 36.83 2.29
N PHE A 203 -19.85 36.05 2.16
CA PHE A 203 -21.16 36.41 2.72
C PHE A 203 -21.60 35.54 3.90
N LYS A 204 -21.15 34.28 3.95
CA LYS A 204 -21.46 33.31 5.00
C LYS A 204 -20.46 32.16 4.98
N SER A 205 -20.40 31.39 6.07
CA SER A 205 -19.67 30.12 6.08
C SER A 205 -20.47 29.01 5.37
N TYR A 206 -19.74 28.11 4.72
CA TYR A 206 -20.32 26.96 4.01
C TYR A 206 -19.65 25.69 4.45
N LYS A 207 -20.47 24.71 4.84
CA LYS A 207 -19.99 23.37 5.18
C LYS A 207 -20.24 22.39 4.05
N ALA A 208 -19.25 21.56 3.79
CA ALA A 208 -19.35 20.42 2.90
C ALA A 208 -18.63 19.23 3.54
N ASP A 209 -19.07 18.02 3.23
CA ASP A 209 -18.44 16.79 3.71
C ASP A 209 -18.08 15.85 2.57
N ALA A 210 -17.14 14.94 2.82
CA ALA A 210 -16.85 13.80 1.96
C ALA A 210 -16.66 12.55 2.82
N ASP A 211 -17.28 11.45 2.40
CA ASP A 211 -17.15 10.15 3.04
C ASP A 211 -15.78 9.52 2.75
N VAL A 212 -15.24 8.84 3.76
CA VAL A 212 -13.94 8.16 3.74
C VAL A 212 -14.11 6.76 4.28
N ASP A 213 -13.92 5.79 3.40
CA ASP A 213 -13.79 4.38 3.75
C ASP A 213 -12.32 3.90 3.66
N SER A 214 -12.10 2.62 3.92
CA SER A 214 -10.78 2.00 3.83
C SER A 214 -10.16 2.04 2.42
N PHE A 215 -11.00 2.13 1.37
CA PHE A 215 -10.59 2.09 -0.04
C PHE A 215 -10.41 3.48 -0.66
N SER A 216 -10.89 4.51 0.03
CA SER A 216 -10.88 5.90 -0.43
C SER A 216 -9.47 6.35 -0.77
N ARG A 217 -9.32 6.96 -1.96
CA ARG A 217 -8.05 7.50 -2.43
C ARG A 217 -7.96 8.97 -2.06
N ASN A 218 -6.78 9.37 -1.58
CA ASN A 218 -6.52 10.74 -1.14
C ASN A 218 -6.91 11.79 -2.19
N ASP A 219 -6.58 11.56 -3.46
CA ASP A 219 -6.89 12.47 -4.57
C ASP A 219 -8.38 12.56 -4.91
N GLU A 220 -9.13 11.47 -4.74
CA GLU A 220 -10.56 11.44 -5.08
C GLU A 220 -11.35 12.25 -4.05
N VAL A 221 -11.09 12.00 -2.77
CA VAL A 221 -11.70 12.77 -1.66
C VAL A 221 -11.33 14.24 -1.74
N PHE A 222 -10.05 14.57 -2.00
CA PHE A 222 -9.63 15.95 -2.20
C PHE A 222 -10.37 16.62 -3.35
N ARG A 223 -10.47 15.97 -4.52
CA ARG A 223 -11.17 16.53 -5.68
C ARG A 223 -12.63 16.79 -5.36
N GLU A 224 -13.30 15.87 -4.69
CA GLU A 224 -14.69 16.04 -4.28
C GLU A 224 -14.88 17.30 -3.43
N LEU A 225 -14.11 17.44 -2.35
CA LEU A 225 -14.17 18.62 -1.47
C LEU A 225 -13.81 19.91 -2.22
N PHE A 226 -12.76 19.85 -3.05
CA PHE A 226 -12.31 20.99 -3.84
C PHE A 226 -13.37 21.46 -4.84
N PHE A 227 -14.06 20.55 -5.53
CA PHE A 227 -15.15 20.89 -6.44
C PHE A 227 -16.33 21.53 -5.70
N LYS A 228 -16.71 21.01 -4.53
CA LYS A 228 -17.77 21.58 -3.69
C LYS A 228 -17.46 23.04 -3.32
N ILE A 229 -16.22 23.36 -2.93
CA ILE A 229 -15.80 24.75 -2.65
C ILE A 229 -15.77 25.61 -3.90
N LYS A 230 -15.17 25.12 -4.99
CA LYS A 230 -15.07 25.90 -6.23
C LYS A 230 -16.43 26.26 -6.81
N MET A 231 -17.42 25.39 -6.61
CA MET A 231 -18.80 25.68 -6.99
C MET A 231 -19.37 26.85 -6.16
N ILE A 232 -19.13 26.86 -4.84
CA ILE A 232 -19.56 27.96 -3.96
C ILE A 232 -18.87 29.28 -4.36
N GLN A 233 -17.55 29.27 -4.57
CA GLN A 233 -16.81 30.47 -4.99
C GLN A 233 -17.37 31.08 -6.28
N LYS A 234 -17.67 30.25 -7.28
CA LYS A 234 -18.28 30.70 -8.53
C LYS A 234 -19.67 31.29 -8.33
N LEU A 235 -20.46 30.75 -7.39
CA LEU A 235 -21.77 31.30 -7.07
C LEU A 235 -21.65 32.66 -6.41
N GLU A 236 -20.68 32.86 -5.50
CA GLU A 236 -20.43 34.17 -4.88
C GLU A 236 -19.96 35.20 -5.91
N GLU A 237 -19.07 34.83 -6.83
CA GLU A 237 -18.62 35.70 -7.93
C GLU A 237 -19.76 36.13 -8.87
N ALA A 238 -20.74 35.26 -9.11
CA ALA A 238 -21.88 35.57 -9.98
C ALA A 238 -22.92 36.49 -9.33
N VAL A 239 -22.89 36.65 -8.01
CA VAL A 239 -23.79 37.54 -7.25
C VAL A 239 -23.17 38.94 -7.06
N CYS A 240 -21.86 39.10 -7.27
CA CYS A 240 -21.14 40.38 -7.27
C CYS A 240 -21.16 41.07 -8.64
#